data_AF-X1W127-F1
#
_entry.id   AF-X1W127-F1
#
_cell.length_a   1.000
_cell.length_b   1.000
_cell.length_c   1.000
_cell.angle_alpha   90.00
_cell.angle_beta   90.00
_cell.angle_gamma   90.00
#
_symmetry.space_group_name_H-M   'P 1'
#
loop_
_entity.id
_entity.type
_entity.pdbx_description
1 polymer ?
#
loop_
_entity_poly.entity_id
_entity_poly.type
_entity_poly.pdbx_seq_one_letter_code
_entity_poly.pdbx_strand_id
1 'polypeptide(L)'
;MNYKWIAEQRVARKYKNLEVLNSYQIGKDGIHYFYEIILIDPNKPEIKTDKKLNWICKSQNQKRSMRGLTSAGKKSRGLRNKHPTSKVLTKYRASNGEAEVKSSVINESFLFTVP
;
A
#
# COMPACT_ATOMS: atom_id res chain seq x y z
N MET A 1 0.95 -9.66 -6.74
CA MET A 1 0.20 -8.39 -6.89
C MET A 1 -1.28 -8.67 -6.67
N ASN A 2 -2.02 -7.87 -5.90
CA ASN A 2 -3.43 -8.14 -5.56
C ASN A 2 -4.37 -7.29 -6.46
N TYR A 3 -5.28 -7.91 -7.22
CA TYR A 3 -6.22 -7.21 -8.12
C TYR A 3 -7.08 -6.16 -7.41
N LYS A 4 -7.47 -6.45 -6.16
CA LYS A 4 -8.20 -5.53 -5.30
C LYS A 4 -7.40 -4.24 -5.04
N TRP A 5 -6.10 -4.36 -4.81
CA TRP A 5 -5.24 -3.18 -4.57
C TRP A 5 -5.05 -2.35 -5.84
N ILE A 6 -4.95 -3.01 -7.00
CA ILE A 6 -4.90 -2.34 -8.31
C ILE A 6 -6.19 -1.55 -8.54
N ALA A 7 -7.35 -2.12 -8.22
CA ALA A 7 -8.64 -1.45 -8.35
C ALA A 7 -8.71 -0.19 -7.47
N GLU A 8 -8.32 -0.29 -6.20
CA GLU A 8 -8.22 0.87 -5.29
C GLU A 8 -7.30 1.98 -5.83
N GLN A 9 -6.15 1.62 -6.40
CA GLN A 9 -5.21 2.57 -6.99
C GLN A 9 -5.77 3.24 -8.24
N ARG A 10 -6.46 2.49 -9.11
CA ARG A 10 -7.11 3.05 -10.30
C ARG A 10 -8.16 4.09 -9.93
N VAL A 11 -9.01 3.79 -8.94
CA VAL A 11 -10.03 4.74 -8.46
C VAL A 11 -9.40 5.96 -7.79
N ALA A 12 -8.35 5.79 -6.98
CA ALA A 12 -7.66 6.91 -6.36
C ALA A 12 -6.95 7.83 -7.38
N ARG A 13 -6.55 7.32 -8.54
CA ARG A 13 -6.02 8.15 -9.64
C ARG A 13 -7.12 8.95 -10.34
N LYS A 14 -8.32 8.38 -10.45
CA LYS A 14 -9.49 9.02 -11.07
C LYS A 14 -10.09 10.11 -10.17
N TYR A 15 -10.29 9.82 -8.89
CA TYR A 15 -10.86 10.75 -7.92
C TYR A 15 -9.79 11.23 -6.93
N LYS A 16 -9.06 12.27 -7.31
CA LYS A 16 -7.93 12.81 -6.51
C LYS A 16 -8.37 13.58 -5.27
N ASN A 17 -9.60 14.09 -5.26
CA ASN A 17 -10.20 14.83 -4.16
C ASN A 17 -10.74 13.92 -3.05
N LEU A 18 -10.91 12.62 -3.33
CA LEU A 18 -11.47 11.64 -2.40
C LEU A 18 -10.38 10.68 -1.92
N GLU A 19 -10.55 10.18 -0.70
CA GLU A 19 -9.66 9.19 -0.10
C GLU A 19 -10.32 7.81 -0.06
N VAL A 20 -9.56 6.78 -0.43
CA VAL A 20 -10.02 5.39 -0.40
C VAL A 20 -9.99 4.88 1.05
N LEU A 21 -11.14 4.47 1.58
CA LEU A 21 -11.23 3.85 2.89
C LEU A 21 -10.82 2.37 2.80
N ASN A 22 -11.55 1.60 2.00
CA ASN A 22 -11.35 0.17 1.77
C ASN A 22 -12.15 -0.27 0.52
N SER A 23 -12.10 -1.55 0.20
CA SER A 23 -12.87 -2.14 -0.90
C SER A 23 -13.38 -3.54 -0.54
N TYR A 24 -14.31 -4.07 -1.33
CA TYR A 24 -14.75 -5.48 -1.26
C TYR A 24 -15.05 -6.03 -2.66
N GLN A 25 -15.07 -7.36 -2.78
CA GLN A 25 -15.35 -8.04 -4.04
C GLN A 25 -16.86 -8.24 -4.18
N ILE A 26 -17.39 -7.92 -5.36
CA ILE A 26 -18.82 -8.10 -5.67
C ILE A 26 -19.00 -9.39 -6.47
N GLY A 27 -18.18 -9.60 -7.50
CA GLY A 27 -18.35 -10.72 -8.43
C GLY A 27 -17.14 -10.92 -9.35
N LYS A 28 -17.22 -11.95 -10.19
CA LYS A 28 -16.22 -12.26 -11.22
C LYS A 28 -16.91 -12.90 -12.43
N ASP A 29 -16.50 -12.50 -13.64
CA ASP A 29 -17.09 -12.99 -14.90
C ASP A 29 -16.05 -13.73 -15.75
N GLY A 30 -15.18 -14.51 -15.10
CA GLY A 30 -14.09 -15.29 -15.74
C GLY A 30 -12.90 -14.44 -16.22
N ILE A 31 -13.19 -13.35 -16.93
CA ILE A 31 -12.21 -12.40 -17.50
C ILE A 31 -12.00 -11.21 -16.55
N HIS A 32 -13.07 -10.77 -15.89
CA HIS A 32 -13.06 -9.56 -15.06
C HIS A 32 -13.37 -9.86 -13.60
N TYR A 33 -12.75 -9.07 -12.72
CA TYR A 33 -13.01 -9.05 -11.29
C TYR A 33 -13.61 -7.71 -10.92
N PHE A 34 -14.78 -7.74 -10.27
CA PHE A 34 -15.52 -6.55 -9.89
C PHE A 34 -15.34 -6.27 -8.40
N TYR A 35 -15.00 -5.02 -8.09
CA TYR A 35 -14.78 -4.55 -6.73
C TYR A 35 -15.57 -3.28 -6.48
N GLU A 36 -16.21 -3.22 -5.32
CA GLU A 36 -16.73 -1.97 -4.78
C GLU A 36 -15.68 -1.27 -3.94
N ILE A 37 -15.53 0.03 -4.14
CA ILE A 37 -14.51 0.84 -3.50
C ILE A 37 -15.20 1.95 -2.72
N ILE A 38 -14.95 1.98 -1.42
CA ILE A 38 -15.53 2.94 -0.49
C ILE A 38 -14.63 4.17 -0.46
N LEU A 39 -15.17 5.29 -0.91
CA LEU A 39 -14.50 6.59 -0.93
C LEU A 39 -15.07 7.50 0.14
N ILE A 40 -14.22 8.37 0.69
CA ILE A 40 -14.60 9.40 1.65
C ILE A 40 -14.10 10.75 1.13
N ASP A 41 -14.93 11.78 1.29
CA ASP A 41 -14.53 13.16 1.07
C ASP A 41 -14.01 13.77 2.38
N PRO A 42 -12.69 14.02 2.52
CA PRO A 42 -12.13 14.60 3.74
C PRO A 42 -12.46 16.08 3.92
N ASN A 43 -12.98 16.78 2.90
CA ASN A 43 -13.28 18.21 2.99
C ASN A 43 -14.64 18.49 3.64
N LYS A 44 -15.55 17.50 3.67
CA LYS A 44 -16.89 17.65 4.25
C LYS A 44 -16.86 17.91 5.75
N PRO A 45 -17.68 18.87 6.26
CA PRO A 45 -17.70 19.20 7.68
C PRO A 45 -18.15 18.01 8.53
N GLU A 46 -19.14 17.24 8.07
CA GLU A 46 -19.67 16.05 8.74
C GLU A 46 -18.57 15.03 9.09
N ILE A 47 -17.66 14.77 8.14
CA ILE A 47 -16.54 13.84 8.30
C ILE A 47 -15.48 14.39 9.24
N LYS A 48 -15.25 15.71 9.22
CA LYS A 48 -14.32 16.39 10.13
C LYS A 48 -14.82 16.39 11.57
N THR A 49 -16.13 16.54 11.78
CA THR A 49 -16.75 16.52 13.11
C THR A 49 -16.90 15.10 13.68
N ASP A 50 -17.01 14.08 12.83
CA ASP A 50 -17.19 12.70 13.29
C ASP A 50 -15.92 12.16 13.96
N LYS A 51 -16.03 11.81 15.24
CA LYS A 51 -14.95 11.22 16.05
C LYS A 51 -14.42 9.90 15.47
N LYS A 52 -15.25 9.13 14.76
CA LYS A 52 -14.85 7.82 14.20
C LYS A 52 -14.12 7.93 12.87
N LEU A 53 -14.47 8.92 12.04
CA LEU A 53 -13.93 9.04 10.67
C LEU A 53 -12.88 10.14 10.50
N ASN A 54 -12.85 11.15 11.38
CA ASN A 54 -11.96 12.31 11.26
C ASN A 54 -10.47 11.96 11.13
N TRP A 55 -10.02 10.78 11.59
CA TRP A 55 -8.65 10.35 11.37
C TRP A 55 -8.25 10.32 9.88
N ILE A 56 -9.19 10.09 8.97
CA ILE A 56 -8.94 10.07 7.51
C ILE A 56 -8.56 11.45 6.96
N CYS A 57 -9.04 12.53 7.61
CA CYS A 57 -8.81 13.91 7.19
C CYS A 57 -7.37 14.38 7.46
N LYS A 58 -6.62 13.67 8.30
CA LYS A 58 -5.22 14.01 8.60
C LYS A 58 -4.34 13.86 7.35
N SER A 59 -3.40 14.78 7.16
CA SER A 59 -2.45 14.76 6.03
C SER A 59 -1.69 13.43 5.89
N GLN A 60 -1.40 12.78 7.02
CA GLN A 60 -0.74 11.46 7.08
C GLN A 60 -1.52 10.36 6.35
N ASN A 61 -2.84 10.49 6.18
CA ASN A 61 -3.70 9.51 5.53
C ASN A 61 -3.97 9.81 4.05
N GLN A 62 -3.38 10.86 3.48
CA GLN A 62 -3.55 11.17 2.07
C GLN A 62 -2.95 10.10 1.15
N LYS A 63 -3.59 9.81 0.02
CA LYS A 63 -3.12 8.82 -0.99
C LYS A 63 -2.76 7.46 -0.37
N ARG A 64 -3.53 7.04 0.63
CA ARG A 64 -3.27 5.82 1.43
C ARG A 64 -3.31 4.53 0.61
N SER A 65 -4.16 4.44 -0.41
CA SER A 65 -4.19 3.32 -1.35
C SER A 65 -2.89 3.20 -2.15
N MET A 66 -2.33 4.33 -2.63
CA MET A 66 -1.07 4.32 -3.39
C MET A 66 0.12 3.85 -2.55
N ARG A 67 0.12 4.16 -1.25
CA ARG A 67 1.14 3.71 -0.29
C ARG A 67 0.91 2.28 0.25
N GLY A 68 -0.17 1.63 -0.16
CA GLY A 68 -0.51 0.28 0.30
C GLY A 68 -0.86 0.20 1.79
N LEU A 69 -1.48 1.26 2.34
CA LEU A 69 -1.95 1.30 3.72
C LEU A 69 -3.38 0.76 3.89
N THR A 70 -4.09 0.52 2.79
CA THR A 70 -5.39 -0.15 2.76
C THR A 70 -5.25 -1.63 3.14
N SER A 71 -6.38 -2.28 3.46
CA SER A 71 -6.40 -3.69 3.83
C SER A 71 -5.84 -4.60 2.70
N ALA A 72 -6.16 -4.27 1.44
CA ALA A 72 -5.64 -4.96 0.26
C ALA A 72 -4.13 -4.74 0.08
N GLY A 73 -3.66 -3.50 0.27
CA GLY A 73 -2.24 -3.14 0.22
C GLY A 73 -1.42 -3.84 1.31
N LYS A 74 -1.91 -3.82 2.57
CA LYS A 74 -1.28 -4.53 3.69
C LYS A 74 -1.18 -6.04 3.44
N LYS A 75 -2.23 -6.66 2.87
CA LYS A 75 -2.20 -8.07 2.45
C LYS A 75 -1.13 -8.31 1.39
N SER A 76 -1.06 -7.46 0.36
CA SER A 76 -0.06 -7.59 -0.71
C SER A 76 1.38 -7.39 -0.22
N ARG A 77 1.58 -6.62 0.85
CA ARG A 77 2.88 -6.38 1.49
C ARG A 77 3.26 -7.46 2.51
N GLY A 78 2.40 -8.46 2.75
CA GLY A 78 2.66 -9.52 3.74
C GLY A 78 2.53 -9.06 5.20
N LEU A 79 1.95 -7.89 5.47
CA LEU A 79 1.87 -7.28 6.82
C LEU A 79 0.73 -7.81 7.70
N ARG A 80 0.02 -8.87 7.28
CA ARG A 80 -1.09 -9.45 8.07
C ARG A 80 -0.63 -10.50 9.07
N ASN A 81 0.49 -11.17 8.80
CA ASN A 81 0.99 -12.24 9.64
C ASN A 81 2.09 -11.67 10.53
N LYS A 82 1.92 -11.78 11.85
CA LYS A 82 2.91 -11.34 12.83
C LYS A 82 3.68 -12.56 13.29
N HIS A 83 4.84 -12.81 12.70
CA HIS A 83 5.79 -13.80 13.21
C HIS A 83 7.03 -13.07 13.74
N PRO A 84 7.55 -13.41 14.94
CA PRO A 84 8.71 -12.73 15.54
C PRO A 84 9.91 -12.62 14.59
N THR A 85 10.16 -13.65 13.78
CA THR A 85 11.28 -13.72 12.83
C THR A 85 10.97 -13.17 11.43
N SER A 86 9.79 -12.61 11.19
CA SER A 86 9.40 -12.18 9.84
C SER A 86 10.14 -10.89 9.43
N LYS A 87 11.02 -11.00 8.43
CA LYS A 87 11.76 -9.86 7.83
C LYS A 87 10.86 -8.84 7.12
N VAL A 88 9.57 -9.17 6.95
CA VAL A 88 8.55 -8.34 6.29
C VAL A 88 8.07 -7.17 7.16
N LEU A 89 8.28 -7.25 8.48
CA LEU A 89 7.80 -6.30 9.47
C LEU A 89 8.50 -4.93 9.35
N THR A 90 9.79 -4.95 8.98
CA THR A 90 10.54 -3.79 8.52
C THR A 90 10.32 -3.67 7.01
N LYS A 91 10.19 -2.45 6.44
CA LYS A 91 10.08 -2.30 4.96
C LYS A 91 11.20 -3.16 4.34
N TYR A 92 10.91 -4.08 3.42
CA TYR A 92 11.94 -4.92 2.78
C TYR A 92 13.18 -4.13 2.32
N ARG A 93 13.01 -2.87 1.89
CA ARG A 93 14.11 -1.95 1.58
C ARG A 93 14.87 -1.43 2.80
N ALA A 94 14.19 -1.11 3.90
CA ALA A 94 14.82 -0.70 5.14
C ALA A 94 15.55 -1.88 5.82
N SER A 95 15.01 -3.10 5.75
CA SER A 95 15.71 -4.30 6.24
C SER A 95 16.93 -4.67 5.39
N ASN A 96 16.86 -4.49 4.06
CA ASN A 96 18.02 -4.74 3.19
C ASN A 96 19.08 -3.65 3.34
N GLY A 97 18.69 -2.39 3.54
CA GLY A 97 19.65 -1.31 3.82
C GLY A 97 20.40 -1.51 5.14
N GLU A 98 19.78 -2.10 6.16
CA GLU A 98 20.47 -2.50 7.40
C GLU A 98 21.38 -3.72 7.22
N ALA A 99 21.06 -4.60 6.26
CA ALA A 99 21.88 -5.76 5.93
C ALA A 99 23.08 -5.40 5.03
N GLU A 100 22.96 -4.39 4.16
CA GLU A 100 24.03 -3.93 3.27
C GLU A 100 25.15 -3.17 4.01
N VAL A 101 24.87 -2.58 5.18
CA VAL A 101 25.85 -1.79 5.95
C VAL A 101 26.87 -2.65 6.73
N LYS A 102 26.76 -4.00 6.69
CA LYS A 102 27.65 -4.92 7.43
C LYS A 102 28.62 -5.75 6.58
N SER A 103 28.77 -5.48 5.28
CA SER A 103 29.75 -6.18 4.43
C SER A 103 30.72 -5.20 3.77
N SER A 104 31.48 -4.48 4.57
CA SER A 104 32.75 -3.90 4.14
C SER A 104 33.84 -4.94 4.38
N VAL A 105 34.44 -5.51 3.31
CA VAL A 105 35.82 -6.05 3.23
C VAL A 105 36.05 -6.79 1.88
N ILE A 106 36.85 -6.12 1.04
CA ILE A 106 37.82 -6.50 -0.02
C ILE A 106 37.49 -7.13 -1.39
N ASN A 107 38.07 -6.44 -2.39
CA ASN A 107 38.91 -6.82 -3.55
C ASN A 107 38.36 -7.30 -4.91
N GLU A 108 38.74 -6.48 -5.90
CA GLU A 108 39.21 -6.71 -7.28
C GLU A 108 38.26 -7.07 -8.44
N SER A 109 38.27 -6.15 -9.42
CA SER A 109 38.13 -6.21 -10.89
C SER A 109 37.35 -7.34 -11.58
N PHE A 110 36.37 -6.97 -12.43
CA PHE A 110 36.45 -7.10 -13.91
C PHE A 110 35.20 -6.50 -14.61
N LEU A 111 35.39 -5.96 -15.83
CA LEU A 111 34.33 -5.49 -16.74
C LEU A 111 33.42 -6.63 -17.22
N PHE A 112 32.13 -6.37 -17.52
CA PHE A 112 31.56 -6.24 -18.87
C PHE A 112 30.01 -6.20 -18.87
N THR A 113 29.44 -5.67 -19.95
CA THR A 113 28.02 -5.38 -20.21
C THR A 113 27.25 -6.57 -20.83
N VAL A 114 25.90 -6.46 -20.75
CA VAL A 114 24.76 -6.99 -21.58
C VAL A 114 24.38 -8.48 -21.52
N PRO A 115 23.11 -8.87 -21.84
CA PRO A 115 22.02 -8.17 -22.57
C PRO A 115 20.96 -7.44 -21.74
#